data_AF-A0A6A5JV68-F1
#
_entry.id   AF-A0A6A5JV68-F1
#
_cell.length_a   1.000
_cell.length_b   1.000
_cell.length_c   1.000
_cell.angle_alpha   90.00
_cell.angle_beta   90.00
_cell.angle_gamma   90.00
#
_symmetry.space_group_name_H-M   'P 1'
#
loop_
_entity.id
_entity.type
_entity.pdbx_description
1 polymer ?
#
loop_
_entity_poly.entity_id
_entity_poly.type
_entity_poly.pdbx_seq_one_letter_code
_entity_poly.pdbx_strand_id
1 'polypeptide(L)'
;MQIPRLFLGLVVLTRLASSAPTSESAAVEVVQGAVDISAARVPDKYLSMIYAPPSNTLRTTIDTASLGICFQLPDSIAHKVTYIVQRKGVVCKYFDSDCRAHKYAISAKSGNKDFHFEVPSEYGSRVGVALCTTEDEATSALQDMSESDSVPAPGMIRICDFYRTPEGLGQVCYYIDAHRKCATFAPVAEKGSRKFTQAANSMCIYCHAQCSGERVLALFTTGAAPEDLPLLWAVQPLGAVICREEPSNSTKTIEPLPAEDLSVETDSVEARAVQAHAVEADGNEAEGPWPAGHVTVCVVQDGSQTQTRICGTFGALNRCQAIESPFRHNLVYIVQQPGAYCRYYSECGEKFLFNHHSRRSVWVIEGDEVKLVGGVYCGLKARRLDVHEVSPTACVKEAVTEGFVASSED
;
A
#
# COMPACT_ATOMS: atom_id res chain seq x y z
N MET A 1 -43.54 -89.96 -3.19
CA MET A 1 -42.82 -89.28 -4.29
C MET A 1 -43.47 -87.91 -4.48
N GLN A 2 -42.92 -86.87 -3.84
CA GLN A 2 -43.46 -85.50 -3.80
C GLN A 2 -42.26 -84.52 -3.72
N ILE A 3 -41.80 -83.94 -4.84
CA ILE A 3 -42.33 -82.65 -5.26
C ILE A 3 -42.17 -81.39 -4.35
N PRO A 4 -41.00 -80.94 -3.83
CA PRO A 4 -40.98 -79.68 -3.09
C PRO A 4 -41.09 -78.47 -4.03
N ARG A 5 -41.99 -77.55 -3.69
CA ARG A 5 -42.20 -76.27 -4.37
C ARG A 5 -41.06 -75.30 -4.02
N LEU A 6 -40.29 -74.92 -5.04
CA LEU A 6 -39.33 -73.82 -4.99
C LEU A 6 -40.10 -72.49 -5.14
N PHE A 7 -40.08 -71.65 -4.10
CA PHE A 7 -40.50 -70.24 -4.20
C PHE A 7 -39.32 -69.43 -4.76
N LEU A 8 -39.44 -68.97 -6.02
CA LEU A 8 -38.60 -67.89 -6.55
C LEU A 8 -39.13 -66.56 -6.00
N GLY A 9 -38.40 -65.96 -5.07
CA GLY A 9 -38.55 -64.56 -4.70
C GLY A 9 -37.82 -63.68 -5.72
N LEU A 10 -38.58 -62.91 -6.51
CA LEU A 10 -38.07 -61.94 -7.46
C LEU A 10 -37.62 -60.68 -6.70
N VAL A 11 -36.32 -60.52 -6.45
CA VAL A 11 -35.76 -59.26 -5.93
C VAL A 11 -35.60 -58.30 -7.11
N VAL A 12 -36.50 -57.33 -7.21
CA VAL A 12 -36.39 -56.20 -8.14
C VAL A 12 -35.33 -55.24 -7.58
N LEU A 13 -34.11 -55.35 -8.09
CA LEU A 13 -33.06 -54.34 -7.94
C LEU A 13 -33.38 -53.16 -8.85
N THR A 14 -34.10 -52.17 -8.33
CA THR A 14 -34.19 -50.84 -8.92
C THR A 14 -32.80 -50.21 -8.91
N ARG A 15 -32.16 -50.16 -10.08
CA ARG A 15 -30.97 -49.33 -10.32
C ARG A 15 -31.36 -47.87 -10.12
N LEU A 16 -31.06 -47.31 -8.95
CA LEU A 16 -30.85 -45.88 -8.79
C LEU A 16 -29.58 -45.53 -9.57
N ALA A 17 -29.74 -45.17 -10.84
CA ALA A 17 -28.72 -44.43 -11.57
C ALA A 17 -28.62 -43.05 -10.92
N SER A 18 -27.73 -42.95 -9.92
CA SER A 18 -27.16 -41.68 -9.51
C SER A 18 -26.44 -41.13 -10.74
N SER A 19 -27.12 -40.22 -11.45
CA SER A 19 -26.44 -39.32 -12.38
C SER A 19 -25.57 -38.40 -11.53
N ALA A 20 -24.35 -38.86 -11.23
CA ALA A 20 -23.31 -37.95 -10.82
C ALA A 20 -23.25 -36.85 -11.90
N PRO A 21 -23.29 -35.56 -11.53
CA PRO A 21 -23.09 -34.49 -12.51
C PRO A 21 -21.73 -34.77 -13.15
N THR A 22 -21.76 -35.14 -14.43
CA THR A 22 -20.56 -35.17 -15.25
C THR A 22 -20.06 -33.75 -15.25
N SER A 23 -18.96 -33.52 -14.53
CA SER A 23 -18.16 -32.30 -14.61
C SER A 23 -18.01 -31.97 -16.10
N GLU A 24 -18.74 -30.96 -16.56
CA GLU A 24 -18.48 -30.39 -17.88
C GLU A 24 -17.04 -29.89 -17.82
N SER A 25 -16.19 -30.58 -18.57
CA SER A 25 -14.78 -30.25 -18.70
C SER A 25 -14.66 -28.76 -18.98
N ALA A 26 -13.85 -28.06 -18.17
CA ALA A 26 -13.49 -26.67 -18.38
C ALA A 26 -13.12 -26.44 -19.85
N ALA A 27 -13.99 -25.77 -20.61
CA ALA A 27 -13.76 -25.54 -22.02
C ALA A 27 -12.70 -24.43 -22.17
N VAL A 28 -11.66 -24.72 -22.97
CA VAL A 28 -10.73 -23.70 -23.45
C VAL A 28 -11.34 -23.06 -24.68
N GLU A 29 -11.51 -21.75 -24.65
CA GLU A 29 -11.99 -21.00 -25.81
C GLU A 29 -10.82 -20.27 -26.45
N VAL A 30 -10.64 -20.47 -27.75
CA VAL A 30 -9.69 -19.70 -28.56
C VAL A 30 -10.42 -18.49 -29.12
N VAL A 31 -10.09 -17.30 -28.64
CA VAL A 31 -10.64 -16.04 -29.18
C VAL A 31 -9.78 -15.63 -30.37
N GLN A 32 -10.39 -15.46 -31.53
CA GLN A 32 -9.70 -14.97 -32.73
C GLN A 32 -9.63 -13.43 -32.71
N GLY A 33 -8.42 -12.87 -32.81
CA GLY A 33 -8.17 -11.43 -32.88
C GLY A 33 -7.57 -10.85 -31.60
N ALA A 34 -7.06 -9.62 -31.69
CA ALA A 34 -6.61 -8.86 -30.53
C ALA A 34 -7.84 -8.44 -29.71
N VAL A 35 -8.00 -9.03 -28.52
CA VAL A 35 -9.09 -8.67 -27.61
C VAL A 35 -8.67 -7.42 -26.84
N ASP A 36 -9.49 -6.37 -26.87
CA ASP A 36 -9.34 -5.28 -25.91
C ASP A 36 -9.88 -5.72 -24.54
N ILE A 37 -8.98 -6.28 -23.73
CA ILE A 37 -9.32 -6.89 -22.43
C ILE A 37 -9.68 -5.81 -21.40
N SER A 38 -9.26 -4.57 -21.61
CA SER A 38 -9.57 -3.45 -20.71
C SER A 38 -11.06 -3.10 -20.73
N ALA A 39 -11.77 -3.41 -21.82
CA ALA A 39 -13.20 -3.22 -21.98
C ALA A 39 -14.04 -4.51 -21.77
N ALA A 40 -13.39 -5.65 -21.48
CA ALA A 40 -14.07 -6.94 -21.39
C ALA A 40 -14.94 -7.05 -20.13
N ARG A 41 -16.27 -7.06 -20.27
CA ARG A 41 -17.17 -7.35 -19.15
C ARG A 41 -17.26 -8.85 -18.91
N VAL A 42 -17.47 -9.26 -17.66
CA VAL A 42 -17.75 -10.66 -17.32
C VAL A 42 -19.25 -10.91 -17.52
N PRO A 43 -19.66 -11.78 -18.46
CA PRO A 43 -21.05 -12.22 -18.55
C PRO A 43 -21.56 -12.76 -17.21
N ASP A 44 -22.85 -12.54 -16.88
CA ASP A 44 -23.45 -12.91 -15.58
C ASP A 44 -23.36 -14.41 -15.23
N LYS A 45 -23.11 -15.28 -16.22
CA LYS A 45 -22.91 -16.72 -16.03
C LYS A 45 -21.50 -17.10 -15.55
N TYR A 46 -20.57 -16.15 -15.54
CA TYR A 46 -19.17 -16.39 -15.18
C TYR A 46 -18.78 -15.60 -13.93
N LEU A 47 -17.99 -16.22 -13.06
CA LEU A 47 -17.34 -15.60 -11.91
C LEU A 47 -16.03 -14.93 -12.30
N SER A 48 -15.26 -15.56 -13.20
CA SER A 48 -13.99 -15.03 -13.68
C SER A 48 -13.66 -15.53 -15.08
N MET A 49 -12.94 -14.70 -15.84
CA MET A 49 -12.31 -15.03 -17.12
C MET A 49 -10.80 -14.89 -16.95
N ILE A 50 -10.06 -15.93 -17.34
CA ILE A 50 -8.62 -16.03 -17.14
C ILE A 50 -7.97 -16.19 -18.50
N TYR A 51 -6.98 -15.36 -18.79
CA TYR A 51 -6.30 -15.27 -20.08
C TYR A 51 -4.84 -15.70 -19.98
N ALA A 52 -4.33 -16.25 -21.09
CA ALA A 52 -2.96 -16.74 -21.24
C ALA A 52 -2.30 -16.24 -22.56
N PRO A 53 -0.95 -16.17 -22.64
CA PRO A 53 -0.20 -15.77 -23.83
C PRO A 53 -0.39 -16.77 -24.99
N PRO A 54 0.00 -16.43 -26.24
CA PRO A 54 0.89 -15.33 -26.66
C PRO A 54 0.23 -13.97 -26.88
N SER A 55 -1.10 -13.88 -26.86
CA SER A 55 -1.82 -12.62 -27.13
C SER A 55 -3.14 -12.49 -26.37
N ASN A 56 -3.24 -13.16 -25.21
CA ASN A 56 -4.50 -13.29 -24.46
C ASN A 56 -5.63 -13.86 -25.33
N THR A 57 -5.27 -14.70 -26.31
CA THR A 57 -6.19 -15.38 -27.23
C THR A 57 -6.69 -16.70 -26.66
N LEU A 58 -5.95 -17.29 -25.71
CA LEU A 58 -6.42 -18.41 -24.93
C LEU A 58 -7.12 -17.89 -23.68
N ARG A 59 -8.37 -18.31 -23.48
CA ARG A 59 -9.09 -18.03 -22.24
C ARG A 59 -9.82 -19.25 -21.70
N THR A 60 -10.04 -19.23 -20.39
CA THR A 60 -10.97 -20.12 -19.70
C THR A 60 -11.87 -19.28 -18.81
N THR A 61 -13.03 -19.83 -18.48
CA THR A 61 -14.03 -19.15 -17.66
C THR A 61 -14.37 -20.03 -16.47
N ILE A 62 -14.42 -19.44 -15.29
CA ILE A 62 -14.98 -20.06 -14.09
C ILE A 62 -16.45 -19.67 -14.07
N ASP A 63 -17.35 -20.64 -14.19
CA ASP A 63 -18.79 -20.39 -14.17
C ASP A 63 -19.33 -20.18 -12.75
N THR A 64 -20.55 -19.66 -12.63
CA THR A 64 -21.23 -19.50 -11.34
C THR A 64 -21.58 -20.83 -10.67
N ALA A 65 -21.63 -21.94 -11.41
CA ALA A 65 -21.87 -23.27 -10.84
C ALA A 65 -20.62 -23.81 -10.10
N SER A 66 -19.45 -23.25 -10.38
CA SER A 66 -18.16 -23.56 -9.76
C SER A 66 -17.90 -22.75 -8.48
N LEU A 67 -18.88 -21.98 -8.00
CA LEU A 67 -18.79 -21.23 -6.75
C LEU A 67 -18.52 -22.18 -5.57
N GLY A 68 -17.50 -21.88 -4.76
CA GLY A 68 -17.08 -22.72 -3.63
C GLY A 68 -16.39 -24.03 -4.03
N ILE A 69 -16.15 -24.27 -5.31
CA ILE A 69 -15.49 -25.47 -5.84
C ILE A 69 -14.07 -25.12 -6.27
N CYS A 70 -13.11 -25.99 -5.97
CA CYS A 70 -11.76 -25.87 -6.50
C CYS A 70 -11.75 -26.19 -8.00
N PHE A 71 -11.58 -25.16 -8.81
CA PHE A 71 -11.61 -25.25 -10.26
C PHE A 71 -10.19 -25.46 -10.81
N GLN A 72 -9.98 -26.58 -11.51
CA GLN A 72 -8.73 -26.86 -12.19
C GLN A 72 -8.66 -26.10 -13.51
N LEU A 73 -7.63 -25.28 -13.69
CA LEU A 73 -7.44 -24.61 -14.98
C LEU A 73 -6.97 -25.63 -16.03
N PRO A 74 -7.43 -25.50 -17.29
CA PRO A 74 -6.93 -26.33 -18.38
C PRO A 74 -5.42 -26.19 -18.56
N ASP A 75 -4.72 -27.27 -18.90
CA ASP A 75 -3.25 -27.31 -19.08
C ASP A 75 -2.69 -26.25 -20.05
N SER A 76 -3.51 -25.81 -21.02
CA SER A 76 -3.13 -24.74 -21.95
C SER A 76 -3.02 -23.36 -21.30
N ILE A 77 -3.66 -23.15 -20.14
CA ILE A 77 -3.75 -21.87 -19.41
C ILE A 77 -3.08 -21.96 -18.03
N ALA A 78 -3.16 -23.11 -17.37
CA ALA A 78 -2.49 -23.37 -16.11
C ALA A 78 -1.00 -22.98 -16.20
N HIS A 79 -0.52 -22.25 -15.19
CA HIS A 79 0.85 -21.73 -15.08
C HIS A 79 1.26 -20.79 -16.22
N LYS A 80 0.30 -20.21 -16.94
CA LYS A 80 0.52 -19.25 -18.03
C LYS A 80 -0.43 -18.06 -17.91
N VAL A 81 -0.95 -17.78 -16.72
CA VAL A 81 -1.95 -16.72 -16.55
C VAL A 81 -1.31 -15.35 -16.70
N THR A 82 -1.85 -14.52 -17.59
CA THR A 82 -1.36 -13.14 -17.83
C THR A 82 -2.40 -12.09 -17.49
N TYR A 83 -3.68 -12.45 -17.47
CA TYR A 83 -4.74 -11.50 -17.16
C TYR A 83 -5.93 -12.19 -16.51
N ILE A 84 -6.57 -11.50 -15.57
CA ILE A 84 -7.78 -11.94 -14.87
C ILE A 84 -8.83 -10.85 -14.99
N VAL A 85 -10.02 -11.23 -15.42
CA VAL A 85 -11.24 -10.43 -15.28
C VAL A 85 -12.15 -11.16 -14.31
N GLN A 86 -12.59 -10.51 -13.25
CA GLN A 86 -13.41 -11.10 -12.20
C GLN A 86 -14.71 -10.31 -12.04
N ARG A 87 -15.83 -11.02 -11.90
CA ARG A 87 -17.13 -10.39 -11.72
C ARG A 87 -17.19 -9.67 -10.37
N LYS A 88 -17.94 -8.58 -10.30
CA LYS A 88 -18.25 -7.89 -9.03
C LYS A 88 -18.80 -8.82 -7.94
N GLY A 89 -18.53 -8.48 -6.68
CA GLY A 89 -19.00 -9.20 -5.49
C GLY A 89 -18.39 -10.59 -5.30
N VAL A 90 -17.31 -10.91 -6.01
CA VAL A 90 -16.62 -12.20 -5.93
C VAL A 90 -15.26 -12.02 -5.29
N VAL A 91 -14.81 -13.04 -4.55
CA VAL A 91 -13.44 -13.20 -4.09
C VAL A 91 -12.90 -14.49 -4.69
N CYS A 92 -11.82 -14.42 -5.47
CA CYS A 92 -11.15 -15.60 -6.01
C CYS A 92 -9.72 -15.71 -5.47
N LYS A 93 -9.36 -16.90 -4.99
CA LYS A 93 -8.01 -17.29 -4.61
C LYS A 93 -7.46 -18.24 -5.66
N TYR A 94 -6.23 -17.99 -6.10
CA TYR A 94 -5.57 -18.73 -7.18
C TYR A 94 -4.36 -19.46 -6.60
N PHE A 95 -4.25 -20.76 -6.84
CA PHE A 95 -3.22 -21.62 -6.25
C PHE A 95 -2.46 -22.36 -7.34
N ASP A 96 -1.35 -22.98 -6.93
CA ASP A 96 -0.49 -23.74 -7.82
C ASP A 96 -1.16 -25.05 -8.26
N SER A 97 -1.62 -25.87 -7.30
CA SER A 97 -2.19 -27.20 -7.60
C SER A 97 -3.33 -27.65 -6.68
N ASP A 98 -3.51 -27.05 -5.51
CA ASP A 98 -4.54 -27.45 -4.53
C ASP A 98 -5.15 -26.23 -3.84
N CYS A 99 -6.48 -26.09 -3.88
CA CYS A 99 -7.18 -24.99 -3.19
C CYS A 99 -7.27 -25.18 -1.66
N ARG A 100 -6.89 -26.35 -1.15
CA ARG A 100 -6.73 -26.59 0.29
C ARG A 100 -5.36 -26.15 0.79
N ALA A 101 -4.43 -25.85 -0.11
CA ALA A 101 -3.15 -25.31 0.29
C ALA A 101 -3.36 -24.00 1.04
N HIS A 102 -2.68 -23.84 2.18
CA HIS A 102 -2.73 -22.57 2.92
C HIS A 102 -2.13 -21.39 2.15
N LYS A 103 -1.39 -21.66 1.05
CA LYS A 103 -0.65 -20.68 0.28
C LYS A 103 -1.23 -20.56 -1.13
N TYR A 104 -1.93 -19.45 -1.38
CA TYR A 104 -2.33 -19.05 -2.73
C TYR A 104 -1.26 -18.14 -3.35
N ALA A 105 -1.19 -18.14 -4.69
CA ALA A 105 -0.33 -17.24 -5.46
C ALA A 105 -0.93 -15.84 -5.54
N ILE A 106 -2.25 -15.75 -5.75
CA ILE A 106 -2.99 -14.50 -5.94
C ILE A 106 -4.33 -14.60 -5.20
N SER A 107 -4.78 -13.51 -4.57
CA SER A 107 -6.17 -13.34 -4.13
C SER A 107 -6.70 -12.04 -4.68
N ALA A 108 -7.83 -12.09 -5.36
CA ALA A 108 -8.49 -10.93 -5.94
C ALA A 108 -9.89 -10.76 -5.34
N LYS A 109 -10.18 -9.56 -4.83
CA LYS A 109 -11.47 -9.12 -4.33
C LYS A 109 -11.98 -7.98 -5.20
N SER A 110 -13.10 -8.23 -5.88
CA SER A 110 -13.61 -7.33 -6.92
C SER A 110 -14.38 -6.11 -6.38
N GLY A 111 -14.95 -6.19 -5.17
CA GLY A 111 -15.83 -5.15 -4.66
C GLY A 111 -17.09 -4.99 -5.52
N ASN A 112 -17.53 -3.75 -5.74
CA ASN A 112 -18.81 -3.44 -6.39
C ASN A 112 -18.77 -3.43 -7.94
N LYS A 113 -17.63 -3.74 -8.58
CA LYS A 113 -17.46 -3.73 -10.04
C LYS A 113 -16.70 -4.95 -10.55
N ASP A 114 -16.86 -5.21 -11.85
CA ASP A 114 -15.97 -6.13 -12.53
C ASP A 114 -14.53 -5.62 -12.39
N PHE A 115 -13.67 -6.54 -12.04
CA PHE A 115 -12.31 -6.28 -11.64
C PHE A 115 -11.37 -6.82 -12.70
N HIS A 116 -10.42 -6.00 -13.12
CA HIS A 116 -9.49 -6.29 -14.20
C HIS A 116 -8.07 -6.20 -13.67
N PHE A 117 -7.27 -7.24 -13.93
CA PHE A 117 -5.92 -7.31 -13.38
C PHE A 117 -4.97 -7.99 -14.35
N GLU A 118 -3.92 -7.26 -14.70
CA GLU A 118 -2.77 -7.84 -15.37
C GLU A 118 -1.92 -8.58 -14.34
N VAL A 119 -1.70 -9.87 -14.58
CA VAL A 119 -0.98 -10.74 -13.66
C VAL A 119 0.50 -10.71 -14.03
N PRO A 120 1.39 -10.28 -13.11
CA PRO A 120 2.82 -10.38 -13.37
C PRO A 120 3.22 -11.83 -13.62
N SER A 121 4.11 -12.05 -14.60
CA SER A 121 4.51 -13.38 -15.07
C SER A 121 4.98 -14.32 -13.95
N GLU A 122 5.67 -13.79 -12.95
CA GLU A 122 6.12 -14.55 -11.77
C GLU A 122 4.94 -15.21 -11.03
N TYR A 123 3.84 -14.49 -10.82
CA TYR A 123 2.66 -15.04 -10.14
C TYR A 123 1.81 -15.86 -11.10
N GLY A 124 1.68 -15.42 -12.36
CA GLY A 124 0.94 -16.11 -13.40
C GLY A 124 1.43 -17.54 -13.67
N SER A 125 2.74 -17.74 -13.53
CA SER A 125 3.39 -19.05 -13.65
C SER A 125 3.05 -20.04 -12.52
N ARG A 126 2.40 -19.57 -11.45
CA ARG A 126 2.06 -20.35 -10.25
C ARG A 126 0.56 -20.57 -10.09
N VAL A 127 -0.23 -20.28 -11.12
CA VAL A 127 -1.69 -20.39 -11.09
C VAL A 127 -2.12 -21.59 -11.91
N GLY A 128 -2.40 -22.72 -11.26
CA GLY A 128 -2.97 -23.91 -11.88
C GLY A 128 -4.41 -24.21 -11.46
N VAL A 129 -4.86 -23.71 -10.30
CA VAL A 129 -6.25 -23.88 -9.81
C VAL A 129 -6.80 -22.59 -9.22
N ALA A 130 -8.12 -22.47 -9.13
CA ALA A 130 -8.80 -21.31 -8.55
C ALA A 130 -9.98 -21.72 -7.67
N LEU A 131 -10.22 -20.99 -6.59
CA LEU A 131 -11.39 -21.12 -5.73
C LEU A 131 -12.06 -19.76 -5.61
N CYS A 132 -13.31 -19.65 -6.06
CA CYS A 132 -14.07 -18.41 -6.01
C CYS A 132 -15.25 -18.55 -5.03
N THR A 133 -15.50 -17.51 -4.25
CA THR A 133 -16.65 -17.40 -3.33
C THR A 133 -17.30 -16.02 -3.50
N THR A 134 -18.52 -15.85 -2.99
CA THR A 134 -19.11 -14.51 -2.90
C THR A 134 -18.47 -13.70 -1.79
N GLU A 135 -18.56 -12.37 -1.83
CA GLU A 135 -18.07 -11.51 -0.76
C GLU A 135 -18.84 -11.73 0.57
N ASP A 136 -20.13 -12.05 0.51
CA ASP A 136 -20.94 -12.31 1.70
C ASP A 136 -20.51 -13.62 2.39
N GLU A 137 -20.30 -14.68 1.62
CA GLU A 137 -19.75 -15.95 2.11
C GLU A 137 -18.31 -15.80 2.56
N ALA A 138 -17.50 -15.02 1.83
CA ALA A 138 -16.13 -14.73 2.23
C ALA A 138 -16.13 -14.00 3.57
N THR A 139 -16.99 -13.01 3.77
CA THR A 139 -17.07 -12.24 5.03
C THR A 139 -17.53 -13.12 6.19
N SER A 140 -18.48 -14.02 5.94
CA SER A 140 -18.96 -14.99 6.94
C SER A 140 -17.90 -16.04 7.29
N ALA A 141 -17.20 -16.57 6.28
CA ALA A 141 -16.08 -17.49 6.47
C ALA A 141 -14.85 -16.79 7.10
N LEU A 142 -14.66 -15.49 6.85
CA LEU A 142 -13.61 -14.67 7.46
C LEU A 142 -13.90 -14.35 8.94
N GLN A 143 -15.17 -14.34 9.37
CA GLN A 143 -15.51 -14.24 10.78
C GLN A 143 -15.21 -15.55 11.54
N ASP A 144 -15.39 -16.71 10.90
CA ASP A 144 -15.08 -18.01 11.49
C ASP A 144 -13.58 -18.38 11.34
N MET A 145 -12.91 -17.78 10.37
CA MET A 145 -11.46 -17.80 10.18
C MET A 145 -10.87 -16.41 10.52
N SER A 146 -11.04 -15.97 11.77
CA SER A 146 -10.58 -14.65 12.26
C SER A 146 -9.18 -14.30 11.77
N GLU A 147 -9.07 -13.51 10.70
CA GLU A 147 -7.88 -12.76 10.22
C GLU A 147 -6.50 -13.46 10.33
N SER A 148 -6.51 -14.79 10.45
CA SER A 148 -5.42 -15.70 10.19
C SER A 148 -5.53 -16.00 8.70
N ASP A 149 -5.56 -14.93 7.89
CA ASP A 149 -4.95 -14.96 6.58
C ASP A 149 -3.59 -15.58 6.82
N SER A 150 -3.47 -16.86 6.43
CA SER A 150 -2.31 -17.74 6.59
C SER A 150 -1.07 -16.92 6.92
N VAL A 151 -0.72 -16.86 8.22
CA VAL A 151 0.44 -16.10 8.70
C VAL A 151 1.55 -16.39 7.69
N PRO A 152 2.05 -15.38 6.96
CA PRO A 152 2.97 -15.64 5.90
C PRO A 152 4.11 -16.44 6.52
N ALA A 153 4.49 -17.58 5.93
CA ALA A 153 5.60 -18.36 6.44
C ALA A 153 6.83 -17.43 6.61
N PRO A 154 7.71 -17.63 7.59
CA PRO A 154 8.83 -16.73 7.80
C PRO A 154 9.58 -16.39 6.50
N GLY A 155 9.75 -15.08 6.26
CA GLY A 155 10.33 -14.55 5.02
C GLY A 155 9.39 -14.41 3.81
N MET A 156 8.09 -14.71 3.98
CA MET A 156 7.05 -14.35 3.02
C MET A 156 6.56 -12.92 3.28
N ILE A 157 6.28 -12.19 2.20
CA ILE A 157 5.68 -10.86 2.24
C ILE A 157 4.38 -10.91 1.44
N ARG A 158 3.29 -10.47 2.05
CA ARG A 158 2.02 -10.23 1.37
C ARG A 158 1.99 -8.78 0.92
N ILE A 159 1.62 -8.58 -0.34
CA ILE A 159 1.53 -7.24 -0.94
C ILE A 159 0.13 -7.13 -1.48
N CYS A 160 -0.59 -6.12 -1.02
CA CYS A 160 -1.94 -5.83 -1.47
C CYS A 160 -1.97 -4.48 -2.19
N ASP A 161 -2.40 -4.52 -3.44
CA ASP A 161 -2.71 -3.36 -4.24
C ASP A 161 -4.19 -3.02 -4.07
N PHE A 162 -4.46 -1.76 -3.71
CA PHE A 162 -5.82 -1.22 -3.64
C PHE A 162 -6.07 -0.34 -4.84
N TYR A 163 -7.23 -0.55 -5.47
CA TYR A 163 -7.66 0.26 -6.60
C TYR A 163 -8.94 0.98 -6.21
N ARG A 164 -8.88 2.31 -6.23
CA ARG A 164 -10.06 3.15 -6.04
C ARG A 164 -10.78 3.30 -7.38
N THR A 165 -11.99 2.79 -7.43
CA THR A 165 -12.95 3.11 -8.49
C THR A 165 -13.88 4.22 -8.00
N PRO A 166 -14.58 4.94 -8.89
CA PRO A 166 -15.58 5.92 -8.49
C PRO A 166 -16.67 5.39 -7.53
N GLU A 167 -16.85 4.07 -7.44
CA GLU A 167 -17.98 3.42 -6.77
C GLU A 167 -17.55 2.41 -5.68
N GLY A 168 -16.25 2.33 -5.35
CA GLY A 168 -15.73 1.44 -4.31
C GLY A 168 -14.24 1.12 -4.42
N LEU A 169 -13.74 0.31 -3.47
CA LEU A 169 -12.36 -0.16 -3.39
C LEU A 169 -12.29 -1.64 -3.78
N GLY A 170 -11.49 -1.96 -4.81
CA GLY A 170 -11.06 -3.33 -5.12
C GLY A 170 -9.69 -3.61 -4.48
N GLN A 171 -9.36 -4.89 -4.28
CA GLN A 171 -8.10 -5.31 -3.70
C GLN A 171 -7.54 -6.55 -4.38
N VAL A 172 -6.25 -6.54 -4.72
CA VAL A 172 -5.51 -7.73 -5.12
C VAL A 172 -4.32 -7.91 -4.22
N CYS A 173 -4.14 -9.12 -3.72
CA CYS A 173 -2.98 -9.48 -2.93
C CYS A 173 -2.18 -10.60 -3.60
N TYR A 174 -0.86 -10.52 -3.52
CA TYR A 174 0.07 -11.58 -3.92
C TYR A 174 1.15 -11.76 -2.86
N TYR A 175 1.84 -12.91 -2.96
CA TYR A 175 2.84 -13.31 -1.98
C TYR A 175 4.21 -13.50 -2.63
N ILE A 176 5.19 -12.78 -2.10
CA ILE A 176 6.60 -12.93 -2.44
C ILE A 176 7.30 -13.78 -1.40
N ASP A 177 8.06 -14.76 -1.86
CA ASP A 177 8.99 -15.51 -1.02
C ASP A 177 10.36 -14.83 -1.08
N ALA A 178 10.75 -14.16 0.00
CA ALA A 178 12.04 -13.50 0.13
C ALA A 178 12.93 -14.20 1.16
N HIS A 179 12.60 -15.43 1.57
CA HIS A 179 13.37 -16.12 2.60
C HIS A 179 14.76 -16.51 2.09
N ARG A 180 15.79 -15.85 2.64
CA ARG A 180 17.23 -16.03 2.34
C ARG A 180 17.59 -15.83 0.86
N LYS A 181 16.71 -15.22 0.08
CA LYS A 181 16.93 -14.88 -1.32
C LYS A 181 16.43 -13.48 -1.58
N CYS A 182 17.10 -12.78 -2.50
CA CYS A 182 16.61 -11.52 -2.98
C CYS A 182 15.41 -11.77 -3.90
N ALA A 183 14.26 -11.20 -3.54
CA ALA A 183 13.08 -11.22 -4.37
C ALA A 183 12.80 -9.81 -4.88
N THR A 184 12.58 -9.68 -6.18
CA THR A 184 12.27 -8.41 -6.81
C THR A 184 10.76 -8.18 -6.79
N PHE A 185 10.33 -6.96 -6.53
CA PHE A 185 8.94 -6.61 -6.73
C PHE A 185 8.65 -6.52 -8.24
N ALA A 186 7.51 -7.03 -8.69
CA ALA A 186 7.09 -6.92 -10.09
C ALA A 186 6.97 -5.43 -10.48
N PRO A 187 7.22 -4.99 -11.73
CA PRO A 187 7.19 -3.57 -12.13
C PRO A 187 5.85 -2.85 -11.84
N VAL A 188 4.77 -3.61 -11.71
CA VAL A 188 3.45 -3.11 -11.26
C VAL A 188 3.54 -2.47 -9.86
N ALA A 189 4.63 -2.78 -9.12
CA ALA A 189 5.12 -2.20 -7.87
C ALA A 189 5.13 -0.68 -7.79
N GLU A 190 5.29 -0.02 -8.94
CA GLU A 190 5.65 1.38 -8.98
C GLU A 190 4.43 2.33 -9.01
N LYS A 191 3.20 1.79 -9.13
CA LYS A 191 1.99 2.60 -9.40
C LYS A 191 0.87 2.39 -8.39
N GLY A 192 1.07 2.77 -7.12
CA GLY A 192 -0.08 3.00 -6.22
C GLY A 192 0.12 2.69 -4.73
N SER A 193 -0.93 2.99 -3.97
CA SER A 193 -1.06 2.71 -2.53
C SER A 193 -1.03 1.21 -2.26
N ARG A 194 0.07 0.76 -1.66
CA ARG A 194 0.31 -0.64 -1.32
C ARG A 194 0.25 -0.83 0.17
N LYS A 195 -0.36 -1.94 0.59
CA LYS A 195 -0.19 -2.46 1.94
C LYS A 195 0.72 -3.66 1.84
N PHE A 196 1.82 -3.60 2.58
CA PHE A 196 2.74 -4.72 2.73
C PHE A 196 2.54 -5.30 4.12
N THR A 197 2.39 -6.61 4.21
CA THR A 197 2.31 -7.34 5.47
C THR A 197 3.45 -8.35 5.52
N GLN A 198 4.31 -8.22 6.53
CA GLN A 198 5.47 -9.07 6.71
C GLN A 198 5.13 -10.24 7.66
N ALA A 199 5.63 -11.45 7.35
CA ALA A 199 5.54 -12.63 8.22
C ALA A 199 5.97 -12.33 9.66
N ALA A 200 5.35 -12.96 10.66
CA ALA A 200 5.84 -12.93 12.04
C ALA A 200 7.27 -13.49 12.18
N ASN A 201 8.01 -13.03 13.19
CA ASN A 201 9.37 -13.46 13.53
C ASN A 201 10.34 -13.41 12.33
N SER A 202 10.22 -12.37 11.51
CA SER A 202 11.09 -12.19 10.35
C SER A 202 11.75 -10.83 10.37
N MET A 203 12.95 -10.78 9.82
CA MET A 203 13.71 -9.56 9.58
C MET A 203 13.89 -9.42 8.07
N CYS A 204 13.37 -8.34 7.51
CA CYS A 204 13.42 -8.07 6.08
C CYS A 204 14.16 -6.75 5.79
N ILE A 205 15.03 -6.79 4.78
CA ILE A 205 15.77 -5.66 4.25
C ILE A 205 15.13 -5.28 2.92
N TYR A 206 14.67 -4.03 2.81
CA TYR A 206 14.03 -3.49 1.63
C TYR A 206 15.00 -2.57 0.88
N CYS A 207 15.09 -2.77 -0.43
CA CYS A 207 16.08 -2.16 -1.30
C CYS A 207 15.41 -1.49 -2.51
N HIS A 208 16.08 -0.46 -3.04
CA HIS A 208 15.57 0.31 -4.19
C HIS A 208 15.50 -0.49 -5.49
N ALA A 209 16.45 -1.40 -5.76
CA ALA A 209 16.49 -2.17 -7.01
C ALA A 209 16.86 -3.64 -6.81
N GLN A 210 17.97 -3.92 -6.13
CA GLN A 210 18.47 -5.27 -5.86
C GLN A 210 18.99 -5.36 -4.42
N CYS A 211 19.21 -6.57 -3.89
CA CYS A 211 19.64 -6.75 -2.50
C CYS A 211 21.16 -6.70 -2.31
N SER A 212 21.96 -6.69 -3.39
CA SER A 212 23.42 -6.67 -3.33
C SER A 212 23.99 -5.31 -3.73
N GLY A 213 24.65 -4.62 -2.80
CA GLY A 213 25.41 -3.39 -3.08
C GLY A 213 24.58 -2.13 -3.28
N GLU A 214 23.26 -2.24 -3.18
CA GLU A 214 22.29 -1.16 -3.39
C GLU A 214 21.90 -0.44 -2.10
N ARG A 215 21.27 0.72 -2.26
CA ARG A 215 20.82 1.54 -1.13
C ARG A 215 19.72 0.80 -0.35
N VAL A 216 20.03 0.45 0.90
CA VAL A 216 19.04 -0.04 1.87
C VAL A 216 18.08 1.10 2.17
N LEU A 217 16.80 0.88 1.89
CA LEU A 217 15.74 1.84 2.17
C LEU A 217 15.24 1.67 3.60
N ALA A 218 15.03 0.42 4.01
CA ALA A 218 14.53 0.10 5.34
C ALA A 218 14.97 -1.30 5.81
N LEU A 219 15.06 -1.45 7.13
CA LEU A 219 15.15 -2.72 7.83
C LEU A 219 13.94 -2.83 8.73
N PHE A 220 13.13 -3.87 8.57
CA PHE A 220 11.94 -4.09 9.39
C PHE A 220 11.96 -5.47 10.04
N THR A 221 11.65 -5.51 11.33
CA THR A 221 11.65 -6.72 12.15
C THR A 221 10.28 -6.86 12.80
N THR A 222 9.58 -7.96 12.52
CA THR A 222 8.27 -8.27 13.08
C THR A 222 8.39 -9.09 14.35
N GLY A 223 7.49 -8.86 15.31
CA GLY A 223 7.38 -9.71 16.50
C GLY A 223 6.66 -11.04 16.23
N ALA A 224 6.05 -11.59 17.28
CA ALA A 224 5.31 -12.86 17.21
C ALA A 224 4.03 -12.82 16.34
N ALA A 225 3.61 -11.64 15.90
CA ALA A 225 2.49 -11.45 14.99
C ALA A 225 2.97 -10.84 13.66
N PRO A 226 2.29 -11.12 12.54
CA PRO A 226 2.49 -10.36 11.31
C PRO A 226 2.22 -8.89 11.59
N GLU A 227 3.03 -8.01 11.03
CA GLU A 227 2.79 -6.57 11.13
C GLU A 227 2.65 -5.99 9.73
N ASP A 228 1.70 -5.07 9.63
CA ASP A 228 1.59 -4.21 8.47
C ASP A 228 2.72 -3.21 8.51
N LEU A 229 3.36 -3.07 7.38
CA LEU A 229 4.46 -2.14 7.24
C LEU A 229 3.86 -0.74 7.17
N PRO A 230 4.51 0.25 7.81
CA PRO A 230 4.07 1.64 7.78
C PRO A 230 3.74 2.06 6.34
N LEU A 231 2.79 2.97 6.15
CA LEU A 231 2.27 3.38 4.82
C LEU A 231 3.33 3.94 3.86
N LEU A 232 4.58 3.97 4.32
CA LEU A 232 5.74 4.77 3.95
C LEU A 232 6.50 4.35 2.73
N TRP A 233 6.06 3.21 2.28
CA TRP A 233 6.59 2.51 1.16
C TRP A 233 5.62 2.64 -0.01
N ALA A 234 4.49 3.36 0.18
CA ALA A 234 3.64 3.80 -0.92
C ALA A 234 4.31 4.90 -1.74
N VAL A 235 5.26 5.61 -1.14
CA VAL A 235 5.89 6.74 -1.79
C VAL A 235 7.19 6.23 -2.46
N GLN A 236 8.11 5.42 -1.87
CA GLN A 236 9.34 4.95 -2.56
C GLN A 236 9.13 3.70 -3.40
N PRO A 237 9.64 3.63 -4.66
CA PRO A 237 9.66 2.39 -5.40
C PRO A 237 10.57 1.41 -4.66
N LEU A 238 9.94 0.40 -4.07
CA LEU A 238 10.64 -0.77 -3.59
C LEU A 238 10.94 -1.67 -4.79
N GLY A 239 12.21 -1.90 -5.09
CA GLY A 239 12.62 -2.77 -6.18
C GLY A 239 12.92 -4.21 -5.73
N ALA A 240 13.43 -4.39 -4.52
CA ALA A 240 13.70 -5.72 -3.99
C ALA A 240 13.61 -5.84 -2.47
N VAL A 241 13.51 -7.08 -2.00
CA VAL A 241 13.50 -7.43 -0.59
C VAL A 241 14.21 -8.76 -0.34
N ILE A 242 14.91 -8.83 0.79
CA ILE A 242 15.48 -10.08 1.31
C ILE A 242 15.10 -10.23 2.77
N CYS A 243 14.57 -11.39 3.13
CA CYS A 243 14.13 -11.70 4.48
C CYS A 243 14.93 -12.84 5.10
N ARG A 244 15.01 -12.85 6.42
CA ARG A 244 15.58 -13.93 7.22
C ARG A 244 14.67 -14.19 8.42
N GLU A 245 14.64 -15.43 8.88
CA GLU A 245 14.05 -15.78 10.17
C GLU A 245 14.82 -15.06 11.28
N GLU A 246 14.09 -14.42 12.18
CA GLU A 246 14.69 -13.93 13.42
C GLU A 246 14.93 -15.15 14.33
N PRO A 247 16.13 -15.32 14.91
CA PRO A 247 16.36 -16.42 15.84
C PRO A 247 15.38 -16.28 17.01
N SER A 248 14.58 -17.32 17.27
CA SER A 248 13.52 -17.35 18.30
C SER A 248 13.98 -17.07 19.73
N ASN A 249 15.29 -16.89 19.95
CA ASN A 249 15.93 -16.53 21.21
C ASN A 249 16.57 -15.13 21.23
N SER A 250 16.40 -14.28 20.19
CA SER A 250 16.75 -12.86 20.33
C SER A 250 15.70 -12.17 21.20
N THR A 251 15.98 -12.03 22.49
CA THR A 251 15.32 -10.98 23.27
C THR A 251 15.53 -9.66 22.53
N LYS A 252 14.42 -9.03 22.12
CA LYS A 252 14.31 -7.76 21.39
C LYS A 252 15.26 -6.73 21.99
N THR A 253 16.52 -6.72 21.56
CA THR A 253 17.51 -5.73 21.98
C THR A 253 17.39 -4.63 20.97
N ILE A 254 16.45 -3.72 21.22
CA ILE A 254 16.53 -2.38 20.64
C ILE A 254 17.73 -1.77 21.36
N GLU A 255 18.91 -1.80 20.75
CA GLU A 255 20.07 -1.10 21.29
C GLU A 255 19.75 0.41 21.20
N PRO A 256 19.46 1.10 22.32
CA PRO A 256 19.26 2.53 22.30
C PRO A 256 20.63 3.17 22.18
N LEU A 257 20.80 4.12 21.27
CA LEU A 257 21.79 5.17 21.49
C LEU A 257 21.51 5.78 22.88
N PRO A 258 22.53 6.03 23.70
CA PRO A 258 22.35 6.32 25.13
C PRO A 258 21.47 7.57 25.30
N ALA A 259 20.30 7.39 25.91
CA ALA A 259 19.42 8.47 26.31
C ALA A 259 19.54 8.66 27.83
N GLU A 260 20.00 9.85 28.23
CA GLU A 260 19.87 10.33 29.60
C GLU A 260 18.40 10.53 29.96
N ASP A 261 18.00 10.01 31.13
CA ASP A 261 16.69 10.19 31.73
C ASP A 261 16.39 11.68 31.98
N LEU A 262 15.23 12.16 31.52
CA LEU A 262 14.54 13.34 32.06
C LEU A 262 13.08 13.36 31.59
N SER A 263 12.18 12.90 32.45
CA SER A 263 10.74 13.12 32.34
C SER A 263 10.39 14.59 32.67
N VAL A 264 9.56 15.23 31.84
CA VAL A 264 9.00 16.56 32.11
C VAL A 264 7.56 16.61 31.62
N GLU A 265 6.65 17.00 32.51
CA GLU A 265 5.25 17.34 32.23
C GLU A 265 5.14 18.50 31.22
N THR A 266 4.19 18.41 30.30
CA THR A 266 3.85 19.48 29.36
C THR A 266 2.48 20.05 29.70
N ASP A 267 2.43 21.33 30.05
CA ASP A 267 1.20 22.14 30.06
C ASP A 267 0.76 22.40 28.61
N SER A 268 -0.37 21.82 28.20
CA SER A 268 -1.03 22.13 26.92
C SER A 268 -1.95 23.33 27.09
N VAL A 269 -1.61 24.45 26.46
CA VAL A 269 -2.58 25.51 26.18
C VAL A 269 -3.41 25.06 24.97
N GLU A 270 -4.74 25.03 25.11
CA GLU A 270 -5.69 24.61 24.07
C GLU A 270 -5.59 25.50 22.82
N ALA A 271 -4.79 25.09 21.84
CA ALA A 271 -4.96 25.53 20.46
C ALA A 271 -6.15 24.76 19.87
N ARG A 272 -7.21 25.46 19.47
CA ARG A 272 -8.36 24.86 18.79
C ARG A 272 -8.06 24.75 17.29
N ALA A 273 -8.26 23.55 16.73
CA ALA A 273 -8.39 23.25 15.31
C ALA A 273 -7.12 23.13 14.43
N VAL A 274 -5.97 22.72 14.97
CA VAL A 274 -4.84 22.20 14.16
C VAL A 274 -4.79 20.69 14.27
N GLN A 275 -4.79 19.99 13.14
CA GLN A 275 -4.59 18.56 13.07
C GLN A 275 -3.18 18.28 12.58
N ALA A 276 -2.31 17.86 13.50
CA ALA A 276 -1.01 17.33 13.16
C ALA A 276 -1.10 15.81 13.15
N HIS A 277 -0.61 15.19 12.10
CA HIS A 277 -0.44 13.75 12.06
C HIS A 277 0.98 13.43 11.64
N ALA A 278 1.56 12.42 12.27
CA ALA A 278 2.86 11.93 11.86
C ALA A 278 2.68 11.48 10.42
N VAL A 279 3.45 12.07 9.53
CA VAL A 279 3.84 11.33 8.36
C VAL A 279 4.79 10.33 8.97
N GLU A 280 4.27 9.14 9.21
CA GLU A 280 5.10 7.99 8.91
C GLU A 280 5.87 8.42 7.60
N ALA A 281 7.20 8.41 7.56
CA ALA A 281 7.99 8.95 6.45
C ALA A 281 7.78 8.24 5.11
N ASP A 282 6.84 8.71 4.28
CA ASP A 282 6.53 8.16 2.96
C ASP A 282 7.58 8.78 2.03
N GLY A 283 8.73 8.11 1.93
CA GLY A 283 9.85 8.61 1.14
C GLY A 283 9.44 8.67 -0.33
N ASN A 284 9.88 9.63 -1.13
CA ASN A 284 9.38 10.05 -2.47
C ASN A 284 8.47 11.27 -2.44
N GLU A 285 9.01 12.32 -1.89
CA GLU A 285 9.52 13.35 -2.79
C GLU A 285 10.57 14.10 -1.98
N ALA A 286 11.80 13.59 -1.99
CA ALA A 286 12.89 14.26 -1.32
C ALA A 286 14.24 13.87 -1.95
N GLU A 287 14.82 14.82 -2.67
CA GLU A 287 16.21 15.23 -2.45
C GLU A 287 16.62 14.94 -0.99
N GLY A 288 17.82 14.38 -0.78
CA GLY A 288 18.23 13.72 0.49
C GLY A 288 17.76 14.36 1.80
N PRO A 289 17.66 13.57 2.90
CA PRO A 289 16.96 13.95 4.14
C PRO A 289 17.35 15.36 4.58
N TRP A 290 16.40 16.30 4.45
CA TRP A 290 16.60 17.68 4.85
C TRP A 290 16.94 17.73 6.34
N PRO A 291 17.94 18.53 6.76
CA PRO A 291 18.36 18.55 8.14
C PRO A 291 17.29 19.19 9.04
N ALA A 292 17.39 18.93 10.34
CA ALA A 292 16.48 19.46 11.35
C ALA A 292 16.24 20.98 11.18
N GLY A 293 14.97 21.38 11.31
CA GLY A 293 14.54 22.77 11.12
C GLY A 293 14.19 23.17 9.69
N HIS A 294 14.21 22.21 8.75
CA HIS A 294 13.59 22.40 7.44
C HIS A 294 12.08 22.17 7.50
N VAL A 295 11.35 23.04 6.80
CA VAL A 295 9.89 23.01 6.70
C VAL A 295 9.50 23.21 5.24
N THR A 296 8.69 22.30 4.70
CA THR A 296 8.08 22.44 3.37
C THR A 296 6.66 22.94 3.56
N VAL A 297 6.25 23.92 2.76
CA VAL A 297 4.90 24.46 2.78
C VAL A 297 4.32 24.35 1.37
N CYS A 298 3.03 24.01 1.27
CA CYS A 298 2.39 23.78 -0.02
C CYS A 298 1.10 24.58 -0.15
N VAL A 299 0.86 25.09 -1.37
CA VAL A 299 -0.38 25.76 -1.79
C VAL A 299 -1.00 25.04 -2.97
N VAL A 300 -2.33 25.14 -3.11
CA VAL A 300 -3.05 24.69 -4.31
C VAL A 300 -3.26 25.89 -5.21
N GLN A 301 -2.82 25.80 -6.47
CA GLN A 301 -3.07 26.84 -7.46
C GLN A 301 -4.39 26.53 -8.18
N ASP A 302 -5.44 27.28 -7.84
CA ASP A 302 -6.72 27.16 -8.52
C ASP A 302 -6.63 27.75 -9.94
N GLY A 303 -6.85 26.92 -10.96
CA GLY A 303 -6.82 27.36 -12.36
C GLY A 303 -7.22 26.33 -13.41
N SER A 304 -7.32 25.04 -13.08
CA SER A 304 -7.82 24.01 -13.99
C SER A 304 -8.39 22.82 -13.23
N GLN A 305 -9.16 21.94 -13.90
CA GLN A 305 -9.72 20.72 -13.29
C GLN A 305 -8.67 19.76 -12.70
N THR A 306 -7.38 20.01 -12.92
CA THR A 306 -6.27 19.36 -12.24
C THR A 306 -5.70 20.31 -11.18
N GLN A 307 -5.86 19.98 -9.91
CA GLN A 307 -5.23 20.71 -8.80
C GLN A 307 -3.71 20.53 -8.86
N THR A 308 -3.00 21.53 -9.38
CA THR A 308 -1.54 21.58 -9.30
C THR A 308 -1.12 22.11 -7.94
N ARG A 309 -0.26 21.37 -7.25
CA ARG A 309 0.33 21.78 -5.96
C ARG A 309 1.67 22.44 -6.22
N ILE A 310 1.90 23.59 -5.60
CA ILE A 310 3.20 24.26 -5.57
C ILE A 310 3.71 24.17 -4.14
N CYS A 311 4.94 23.69 -3.97
CA CYS A 311 5.58 23.55 -2.66
C CYS A 311 6.90 24.31 -2.63
N GLY A 312 7.25 24.86 -1.46
CA GLY A 312 8.54 25.50 -1.19
C GLY A 312 9.12 25.01 0.14
N THR A 313 10.43 24.78 0.20
CA THR A 313 11.14 24.30 1.39
C THR A 313 12.06 25.37 1.94
N PHE A 314 12.02 25.58 3.26
CA PHE A 314 12.79 26.62 3.93
C PHE A 314 13.54 26.08 5.16
N GLY A 315 14.76 26.56 5.37
CA GLY A 315 15.55 26.32 6.58
C GLY A 315 15.31 27.39 7.64
N ALA A 316 14.66 27.01 8.74
CA ALA A 316 14.26 27.90 9.83
C ALA A 316 14.95 27.58 11.16
N LEU A 317 16.06 26.84 11.13
CA LEU A 317 16.80 26.48 12.33
C LEU A 317 17.48 27.73 12.95
N ASN A 318 17.20 27.99 14.22
CA ASN A 318 17.74 29.09 15.03
C ASN A 318 17.47 30.51 14.49
N ARG A 319 16.55 30.68 13.54
CA ARG A 319 16.12 31.98 13.00
C ARG A 319 14.65 31.96 12.63
N CYS A 320 13.99 33.12 12.69
CA CYS A 320 12.65 33.22 12.14
C CYS A 320 12.75 33.43 10.62
N GLN A 321 12.16 32.52 9.86
CA GLN A 321 12.11 32.58 8.42
C GLN A 321 10.73 33.07 8.00
N ALA A 322 10.69 34.22 7.32
CA ALA A 322 9.47 34.70 6.69
C ALA A 322 9.14 33.80 5.49
N ILE A 323 7.87 33.45 5.34
CA ILE A 323 7.36 32.70 4.20
C ILE A 323 7.01 33.71 3.10
N GLU A 324 7.50 33.46 1.89
CA GLU A 324 7.32 34.37 0.76
C GLU A 324 6.00 34.11 0.02
N SER A 325 5.60 35.07 -0.83
CA SER A 325 4.51 34.86 -1.79
C SER A 325 4.91 33.78 -2.80
N PRO A 326 4.01 32.88 -3.25
CA PRO A 326 2.56 32.87 -3.04
C PRO A 326 2.09 32.10 -1.80
N PHE A 327 3.01 31.61 -0.97
CA PHE A 327 2.70 30.71 0.15
C PHE A 327 2.11 31.42 1.36
N ARG A 328 2.59 32.64 1.62
CA ARG A 328 2.21 33.42 2.82
C ARG A 328 0.70 33.55 2.95
N HIS A 329 0.17 33.17 4.11
CA HIS A 329 -1.25 33.21 4.46
C HIS A 329 -2.20 32.47 3.49
N ASN A 330 -1.68 31.48 2.76
CA ASN A 330 -2.49 30.71 1.80
C ASN A 330 -2.13 29.22 1.80
N LEU A 331 -1.50 28.75 2.87
CA LEU A 331 -1.02 27.36 2.99
C LEU A 331 -2.17 26.37 3.11
N VAL A 332 -2.02 25.22 2.47
CA VAL A 332 -2.94 24.08 2.62
C VAL A 332 -2.41 23.13 3.68
N TYR A 333 -1.13 22.82 3.66
CA TYR A 333 -0.46 22.00 4.67
C TYR A 333 1.02 22.37 4.80
N ILE A 334 1.59 21.96 5.93
CA ILE A 334 3.00 22.13 6.27
C ILE A 334 3.61 20.76 6.54
N VAL A 335 4.79 20.50 6.00
CA VAL A 335 5.60 19.31 6.25
C VAL A 335 6.82 19.71 7.10
N GLN A 336 6.90 19.22 8.34
CA GLN A 336 8.01 19.48 9.26
C GLN A 336 8.95 18.28 9.33
N GLN A 337 10.24 18.51 9.06
CA GLN A 337 11.28 17.48 9.15
C GLN A 337 11.58 17.08 10.62
N PRO A 338 12.04 15.85 10.87
CA PRO A 338 12.36 15.38 12.22
C PRO A 338 13.53 16.15 12.85
N GLY A 339 13.59 16.10 14.18
CA GLY A 339 14.70 16.60 14.99
C GLY A 339 14.60 18.08 15.39
N ALA A 340 13.47 18.74 15.16
CA ALA A 340 13.27 20.13 15.55
C ALA A 340 11.90 20.40 16.18
N TYR A 341 11.88 21.36 17.10
CA TYR A 341 10.69 22.00 17.62
C TYR A 341 10.46 23.30 16.84
N CYS A 342 9.32 23.44 16.18
CA CYS A 342 9.00 24.63 15.39
C CYS A 342 7.82 25.39 15.99
N ARG A 343 7.89 26.73 15.92
CA ARG A 343 6.82 27.67 16.27
C ARG A 343 6.40 28.42 15.01
N TYR A 344 5.10 28.59 14.83
CA TYR A 344 4.49 29.20 13.66
C TYR A 344 3.79 30.50 14.06
N TYR A 345 3.92 31.53 13.23
CA TYR A 345 3.47 32.89 13.50
C TYR A 345 2.68 33.45 12.31
N SER A 346 1.84 34.45 12.57
CA SER A 346 1.24 35.26 11.49
C SER A 346 2.34 35.89 10.65
N GLU A 347 3.30 36.54 11.29
CA GLU A 347 4.53 37.06 10.68
C GLU A 347 5.67 36.89 11.69
N CYS A 348 6.92 36.91 11.21
CA CYS A 348 8.07 36.78 12.10
C CYS A 348 8.13 37.91 13.14
N GLY A 349 8.02 37.55 14.42
CA GLY A 349 8.00 38.50 15.54
C GLY A 349 6.60 39.04 15.89
N GLU A 350 5.55 38.56 15.21
CA GLU A 350 4.16 38.92 15.50
C GLU A 350 3.42 37.81 16.28
N LYS A 351 2.12 37.64 16.02
CA LYS A 351 1.22 36.77 16.76
C LYS A 351 1.62 35.31 16.59
N PHE A 352 1.92 34.67 17.72
CA PHE A 352 2.07 33.22 17.82
C PHE A 352 0.74 32.53 17.46
N LEU A 353 0.82 31.52 16.60
CA LEU A 353 -0.32 30.70 16.21
C LEU A 353 -0.29 29.37 16.96
N PHE A 354 0.67 28.50 16.61
CA PHE A 354 0.84 27.18 17.21
C PHE A 354 2.31 26.73 17.18
N ASN A 355 2.59 25.62 17.85
CA ASN A 355 3.90 24.97 17.84
C ASN A 355 3.77 23.47 17.59
N HIS A 356 4.83 22.86 17.09
CA HIS A 356 4.86 21.42 16.84
C HIS A 356 6.28 20.84 17.04
N HIS A 357 6.36 19.70 17.71
CA HIS A 357 7.63 19.01 17.99
C HIS A 357 7.74 17.71 17.20
N SER A 358 8.50 17.79 16.12
CA SER A 358 8.82 16.64 15.28
C SER A 358 10.08 15.94 15.81
N ARG A 359 9.91 14.89 16.63
CA ARG A 359 11.06 14.18 17.26
C ARG A 359 11.75 13.20 16.32
N ARG A 360 11.00 12.25 15.74
CA ARG A 360 11.55 11.07 15.05
C ARG A 360 10.96 10.83 13.66
N SER A 361 9.88 11.52 13.30
CA SER A 361 9.13 11.28 12.06
C SER A 361 8.94 12.60 11.34
N VAL A 362 8.60 12.57 10.06
CA VAL A 362 8.11 13.76 9.37
C VAL A 362 6.68 14.03 9.84
N TRP A 363 6.23 15.29 9.86
CA TRP A 363 4.86 15.61 10.28
C TRP A 363 4.15 16.48 9.26
N VAL A 364 2.92 16.11 8.93
CA VAL A 364 2.02 16.92 8.11
C VAL A 364 1.05 17.60 9.06
N ILE A 365 1.01 18.92 8.94
CA ILE A 365 0.20 19.81 9.76
C ILE A 365 -0.84 20.45 8.84
N GLU A 366 -2.11 20.22 9.15
CA GLU A 366 -3.27 20.70 8.41
C GLU A 366 -4.24 21.43 9.35
N GLY A 367 -5.12 22.26 8.78
CA GLY A 367 -6.16 22.98 9.52
C GLY A 367 -6.26 24.45 9.10
N ASP A 368 -7.29 25.13 9.61
CA ASP A 368 -7.54 26.53 9.23
C ASP A 368 -6.47 27.50 9.72
N GLU A 369 -5.79 27.20 10.84
CA GLU A 369 -4.70 28.05 11.34
C GLU A 369 -3.47 28.02 10.43
N VAL A 370 -3.26 26.95 9.64
CA VAL A 370 -2.15 26.85 8.68
C VAL A 370 -2.26 27.95 7.62
N LYS A 371 -3.48 28.36 7.24
CA LYS A 371 -3.75 29.47 6.31
C LYS A 371 -3.36 30.83 6.88
N LEU A 372 -3.10 30.96 8.19
CA LEU A 372 -2.70 32.22 8.80
C LEU A 372 -1.17 32.36 8.88
N VAL A 373 -0.43 31.29 8.62
CA VAL A 373 1.03 31.24 8.81
C VAL A 373 1.75 32.10 7.76
N GLY A 374 2.60 33.01 8.24
CA GLY A 374 3.52 33.80 7.42
C GLY A 374 4.97 33.79 7.93
N GLY A 375 5.24 33.19 9.10
CA GLY A 375 6.60 32.99 9.60
C GLY A 375 6.76 31.69 10.39
N VAL A 376 7.97 31.14 10.37
CA VAL A 376 8.32 29.92 11.12
C VAL A 376 9.70 30.06 11.78
N TYR A 377 9.82 29.59 13.03
CA TYR A 377 11.08 29.49 13.76
C TYR A 377 11.23 28.06 14.28
N CYS A 378 12.39 27.43 14.06
CA CYS A 378 12.69 26.09 14.57
C CYS A 378 13.92 26.08 15.47
N GLY A 379 13.88 25.28 16.55
CA GLY A 379 15.01 25.07 17.47
C GLY A 379 15.19 23.59 17.84
N LEU A 380 16.42 23.19 18.18
CA LEU A 380 16.75 21.80 18.54
C LEU A 380 16.27 21.39 19.94
N LYS A 381 15.92 22.34 20.81
CA LYS A 381 15.45 22.09 22.17
C LYS A 381 14.13 22.82 22.41
N ALA A 382 13.14 22.09 22.90
CA ALA A 382 11.84 22.66 23.28
C ALA A 382 11.96 23.68 24.44
N ARG A 383 13.04 23.61 25.23
CA ARG A 383 13.15 24.25 26.55
C ARG A 383 13.51 25.74 26.58
N ARG A 384 13.76 26.40 25.45
CA ARG A 384 14.05 27.86 25.41
C ARG A 384 13.73 28.46 24.04
N LEU A 385 12.46 28.71 23.78
CA LEU A 385 12.06 29.48 22.61
C LEU A 385 11.23 30.69 23.02
N ASP A 386 11.58 31.37 24.10
CA ASP A 386 10.95 32.64 24.40
C ASP A 386 11.47 33.67 23.38
N VAL A 387 10.62 34.00 22.41
CA VAL A 387 10.92 34.93 21.30
C VAL A 387 11.20 36.35 21.80
N HIS A 388 11.00 36.62 23.09
CA HIS A 388 11.33 37.91 23.69
C HIS A 388 12.81 38.30 23.61
N GLU A 389 13.73 37.38 23.25
CA GLU A 389 15.14 37.72 23.00
C GLU A 389 15.54 37.78 21.51
N VAL A 390 14.64 37.49 20.56
CA VAL A 390 14.94 37.73 19.14
C VAL A 390 14.68 39.20 18.85
N SER A 391 15.74 40.02 18.96
CA SER A 391 15.69 41.43 18.57
C SER A 391 15.09 41.57 17.16
N PRO A 392 14.08 42.43 16.93
CA PRO A 392 13.43 42.66 15.64
C PRO A 392 14.40 43.04 14.50
N THR A 393 15.65 43.37 14.82
CA THR A 393 16.70 43.76 13.90
C THR A 393 17.36 42.60 13.13
N ALA A 394 17.09 41.34 13.45
CA ALA A 394 17.67 40.20 12.72
C ALA A 394 16.93 39.83 11.42
N CYS A 395 15.76 40.42 11.14
CA CYS A 395 15.09 40.32 9.84
C CYS A 395 15.72 41.32 8.84
N VAL A 396 16.98 41.11 8.47
CA VAL A 396 17.61 41.88 7.39
C VAL A 396 17.05 41.39 6.06
N LYS A 397 16.26 42.23 5.39
CA LYS A 397 15.95 42.08 3.97
C LYS A 397 17.26 42.20 3.19
N GLU A 398 17.88 41.08 2.79
CA GLU A 398 18.80 41.11 1.67
C GLU A 398 17.97 41.31 0.39
N ALA A 399 17.78 42.58 0.03
CA ALA A 399 17.29 42.93 -1.28
C ALA A 399 18.41 42.64 -2.30
N VAL A 400 18.26 41.56 -3.06
CA VAL A 400 19.03 41.35 -4.29
C VAL A 400 18.51 42.37 -5.30
N THR A 401 19.15 43.54 -5.39
CA THR A 401 18.98 44.47 -6.51
C THR A 401 19.71 43.91 -7.73
N GLU A 402 18.99 43.16 -8.57
CA GLU A 402 19.41 42.99 -9.97
C GLU A 402 19.26 44.33 -10.69
N GLY A 403 20.39 44.95 -11.00
CA GLY A 403 20.46 46.14 -11.83
C GLY A 403 20.21 45.79 -13.30
N PHE A 404 18.99 46.03 -13.77
CA PHE A 404 18.71 46.15 -15.20
C PHE A 404 18.94 47.62 -15.61
N VAL A 405 20.12 47.91 -16.17
CA VAL A 405 20.38 49.19 -16.83
C VAL A 405 19.88 49.07 -18.26
N ALA A 406 18.78 49.76 -18.55
CA ALA A 406 18.43 50.13 -19.91
C ALA A 406 19.27 51.37 -20.29
N SER A 407 20.10 51.26 -21.33
CA SER A 407 20.62 52.42 -22.06
C SER A 407 19.87 52.54 -23.38
N SER A 408 19.05 53.58 -23.48
CA SER A 408 18.61 54.19 -24.73
C SER A 408 19.66 55.18 -25.24
N GLU A 409 19.63 55.45 -26.56
CA GLU A 409 20.39 56.44 -27.36
C GLU A 409 21.80 55.92 -27.77
N ASP A 410 22.20 55.76 -29.04
CA ASP A 410 21.74 56.24 -30.38
C ASP A 410 21.29 55.15 -31.37
#